data_AF-A0A8C9TXI7-F1
#
_entry.id   AF-A0A8C9TXI7-F1
#
_cell.length_a   1.000
_cell.length_b   1.000
_cell.length_c   1.000
_cell.angle_alpha   90.00
_cell.angle_beta   90.00
_cell.angle_gamma   90.00
#
_symmetry.space_group_name_H-M   'P 1'
#
loop_
_entity.id
_entity.type
_entity.pdbx_description
1 polymer ?
#
loop_
_entity_poly.entity_id
_entity_poly.type
_entity_poly.pdbx_seq_one_letter_code
_entity_poly.pdbx_strand_id
1 'polypeptide(L)'
;MYPQHREREQPIFSARAHVFQIDPATKRNWIPASKHAVTVSFFYDASRNVYRIISVGGTKAIINSTVTPNMTFTKTSQKFGQWADSRANTVYGLGFATEQQLHQFSERFKEVKEAARLAREKSQEKFELSNPGLSIAAPQLSQDLSEERQTPPMLSVNGPGEDKLFRSKSADTELSSEKERVRKMLSEGSICEMNLEAELFTLQDSNAKLVAALQEASANVEQWKKQLAAYQVETERLRDQVAELEAQGGQQGSSDSTKEELTQSLQELEALLREKDEEICILQSKKSGVQKLEKEREEAIRRLQHVEMRNMELERQVEKAEQTLAASLEERSRTESEVQRVIDVLDVKIFDLNDLRQSLAKLVEK
;
A
#
# COMPACT_ATOMS: atom_id res chain seq x y z
N MET A 1 -0.51 7.50 28.53
CA MET A 1 -1.27 6.79 27.47
C MET A 1 -0.34 6.54 26.30
N TYR A 2 -0.34 5.33 25.73
CA TYR A 2 0.24 5.10 24.40
C TYR A 2 -0.82 5.43 23.33
N PRO A 3 -0.46 6.02 22.18
CA PRO A 3 -1.40 6.15 21.08
C PRO A 3 -1.80 4.76 20.59
N GLN A 4 -3.10 4.53 20.43
CA GLN A 4 -3.63 3.23 19.99
C GLN A 4 -2.97 2.82 18.67
N HIS A 5 -2.61 1.53 18.57
CA HIS A 5 -2.23 0.95 17.29
C HIS A 5 -3.41 1.10 16.33
N ARG A 6 -3.30 2.03 15.38
CA ARG A 6 -4.08 1.93 14.14
C ARG A 6 -3.80 0.56 13.55
N GLU A 7 -4.85 -0.24 13.38
CA GLU A 7 -4.78 -1.44 12.56
C GLU A 7 -4.21 -1.03 11.20
N ARG A 8 -3.07 -1.61 10.84
CA ARG A 8 -2.38 -1.23 9.61
C ARG A 8 -3.21 -1.78 8.46
N GLU A 9 -3.85 -0.88 7.68
CA GLU A 9 -4.51 -1.23 6.40
C GLU A 9 -3.63 -2.24 5.66
N GLN A 10 -4.13 -3.47 5.45
CA GLN A 10 -3.33 -4.50 4.80
C GLN A 10 -3.35 -4.27 3.28
N PRO A 11 -2.21 -4.46 2.58
CA PRO A 11 -2.16 -4.29 1.14
C PRO A 11 -2.89 -5.46 0.44
N ILE A 12 -3.86 -5.12 -0.41
CA ILE A 12 -4.62 -6.06 -1.26
C ILE A 12 -3.66 -6.78 -2.22
N PHE A 13 -2.69 -6.04 -2.74
CA PHE A 13 -1.63 -6.54 -3.61
C PHE A 13 -0.37 -5.68 -3.40
N SER A 14 0.80 -6.28 -3.56
CA SER A 14 2.11 -5.61 -3.46
C SER A 14 3.05 -6.12 -4.54
N ALA A 15 3.73 -5.19 -5.24
CA ALA A 15 4.76 -5.48 -6.23
C ALA A 15 6.05 -4.72 -5.91
N ARG A 16 7.15 -5.08 -6.59
CA ARG A 16 8.45 -4.41 -6.48
C ARG A 16 8.79 -3.74 -7.82
N ALA A 17 8.98 -2.42 -7.82
CA ALA A 17 9.25 -1.63 -9.02
C ALA A 17 10.12 -0.40 -8.71
N HIS A 18 10.84 0.10 -9.71
CA HIS A 18 11.43 1.44 -9.67
C HIS A 18 10.34 2.46 -10.00
N VAL A 19 10.22 3.51 -9.19
CA VAL A 19 9.17 4.53 -9.35
C VAL A 19 9.74 5.75 -10.05
N PHE A 20 9.00 6.24 -11.04
CA PHE A 20 9.27 7.47 -11.77
C PHE A 20 8.04 8.37 -11.70
N GLN A 21 8.27 9.67 -11.83
CA GLN A 21 7.22 10.66 -12.07
C GLN A 21 7.59 11.47 -13.31
N ILE A 22 6.59 11.94 -14.06
CA ILE A 22 6.86 12.90 -15.14
C ILE A 22 7.27 14.25 -14.54
N ASP A 23 8.27 14.88 -15.15
CA ASP A 23 8.72 16.21 -14.80
C ASP A 23 7.55 17.21 -14.88
N PRO A 24 7.19 17.93 -13.79
CA PRO A 24 6.10 18.89 -13.81
C PRO A 24 6.38 20.10 -14.70
N ALA A 25 7.65 20.43 -14.99
CA ALA A 25 8.03 21.57 -15.83
C ALA A 25 7.97 21.21 -17.33
N THR A 26 8.68 20.15 -17.76
CA THR A 26 8.69 19.78 -19.20
C THR A 26 7.51 18.92 -19.65
N LYS A 27 6.82 18.24 -18.71
CA LYS A 27 5.74 17.27 -18.97
C LYS A 27 6.10 16.22 -20.05
N ARG A 28 7.39 15.90 -20.19
CA ARG A 28 7.95 14.94 -21.17
C ARG A 28 9.04 14.04 -20.59
N ASN A 29 9.87 14.55 -19.69
CA ASN A 29 10.97 13.79 -19.09
C ASN A 29 10.51 12.95 -17.89
N TRP A 30 11.11 11.77 -17.70
CA TRP A 30 10.89 10.93 -16.53
C TRP A 30 11.95 11.19 -15.45
N ILE A 31 11.51 11.56 -14.25
CA ILE A 31 12.38 11.76 -13.07
C ILE A 31 12.25 10.53 -12.16
N PRO A 32 13.36 9.90 -11.73
CA PRO A 32 13.31 8.77 -10.78
C PRO A 32 12.92 9.26 -9.38
N ALA A 33 11.79 8.76 -8.87
CA ALA A 33 11.32 9.02 -7.51
C ALA A 33 11.87 8.00 -6.48
N SER A 34 12.47 6.89 -6.94
CA SER A 34 13.20 5.95 -6.08
C SER A 34 14.56 5.56 -6.69
N LYS A 35 15.62 5.56 -5.86
CA LYS A 35 16.99 5.14 -6.26
C LYS A 35 17.12 3.63 -6.54
N HIS A 36 16.21 2.84 -5.97
CA HIS A 36 16.15 1.38 -6.08
C HIS A 36 14.69 0.96 -6.27
N ALA A 37 14.46 -0.32 -6.55
CA ALA A 37 13.12 -0.88 -6.50
C ALA A 37 12.54 -0.72 -5.07
N VAL A 38 11.31 -0.24 -5.01
CA VAL A 38 10.51 -0.05 -3.80
C VAL A 38 9.28 -0.92 -3.86
N THR A 39 8.59 -1.07 -2.73
CA THR A 39 7.31 -1.78 -2.69
C THR A 39 6.20 -0.80 -3.08
N VAL A 40 5.38 -1.21 -4.05
CA VAL A 40 4.22 -0.46 -4.55
C VAL A 40 3.00 -1.33 -4.33
N SER A 41 2.02 -0.82 -3.59
CA SER A 41 0.92 -1.63 -3.08
C SER A 41 -0.44 -0.95 -3.25
N PHE A 42 -1.47 -1.75 -3.49
CA PHE A 42 -2.86 -1.31 -3.47
C PHE A 42 -3.45 -1.51 -2.08
N PHE A 43 -4.11 -0.48 -1.54
CA PHE A 43 -4.80 -0.48 -0.26
C PHE A 43 -6.27 -0.07 -0.44
N TYR A 44 -7.14 -0.51 0.46
CA TYR A 44 -8.51 -0.02 0.59
C TYR A 44 -8.63 0.80 1.88
N ASP A 45 -8.94 2.09 1.72
CA ASP A 45 -9.19 3.01 2.81
C ASP A 45 -10.66 2.94 3.20
N ALA A 46 -10.97 2.11 4.19
CA ALA A 46 -12.33 1.92 4.68
C ALA A 46 -12.94 3.21 5.28
N SER A 47 -12.11 4.14 5.77
CA SER A 47 -12.59 5.41 6.35
C SER A 47 -13.11 6.40 5.29
N ARG A 48 -12.64 6.26 4.04
CA ARG A 48 -13.03 7.12 2.91
C ARG A 48 -13.71 6.37 1.77
N ASN A 49 -13.89 5.05 1.88
CA ASN A 49 -14.42 4.17 0.83
C ASN A 49 -13.70 4.34 -0.53
N VAL A 50 -12.36 4.39 -0.50
CA VAL A 50 -11.53 4.55 -1.72
C VAL A 50 -10.35 3.59 -1.76
N TYR A 51 -9.96 3.20 -2.98
CA TYR A 51 -8.75 2.44 -3.22
C TYR A 51 -7.56 3.36 -3.52
N ARG A 52 -6.37 3.00 -3.05
CA ARG A 52 -5.15 3.80 -3.16
C ARG A 52 -3.96 2.97 -3.62
N ILE A 53 -3.12 3.55 -4.48
CA ILE A 53 -1.78 3.05 -4.77
C ILE A 53 -0.80 3.83 -3.89
N ILE A 54 -0.09 3.14 -3.01
CA ILE A 54 0.85 3.73 -2.07
C ILE A 54 2.23 3.10 -2.25
N SER A 55 3.26 3.94 -2.22
CA SER A 55 4.66 3.50 -2.16
C SER A 55 5.47 4.48 -1.32
N VAL A 56 6.43 3.97 -0.56
CA VAL A 56 7.24 4.73 0.40
C VAL A 56 8.72 4.57 0.06
N GLY A 57 9.41 5.70 -0.14
CA GLY A 57 10.85 5.78 -0.35
C GLY A 57 11.53 6.28 0.93
N GLY A 58 12.16 5.39 1.68
CA GLY A 58 12.71 5.71 3.00
C GLY A 58 11.58 6.08 3.96
N THR A 59 11.54 7.34 4.41
CA THR A 59 10.50 7.88 5.30
C THR A 59 9.40 8.68 4.58
N LYS A 60 9.49 8.89 3.26
CA LYS A 60 8.54 9.72 2.49
C LYS A 60 7.65 8.87 1.58
N ALA A 61 6.35 9.18 1.56
CA ALA A 61 5.46 8.64 0.53
C ALA A 61 5.83 9.24 -0.83
N ILE A 62 6.12 8.38 -1.81
CA ILE A 62 6.51 8.74 -3.18
C ILE A 62 5.42 8.41 -4.21
N ILE A 63 4.43 7.61 -3.82
CA ILE A 63 3.13 7.46 -4.47
C ILE A 63 2.06 7.47 -3.37
N ASN A 64 0.98 8.21 -3.57
CA ASN A 64 -0.24 8.20 -2.74
C ASN A 64 -1.45 8.50 -3.65
N SER A 65 -1.56 7.74 -4.74
CA SER A 65 -2.53 7.96 -5.81
C SER A 65 -3.87 7.35 -5.43
N THR A 66 -4.97 8.07 -5.68
CA THR A 66 -6.33 7.58 -5.36
C THR A 66 -6.97 7.02 -6.63
N VAL A 67 -7.23 5.71 -6.68
CA VAL A 67 -7.73 5.05 -7.89
C VAL A 67 -9.15 5.51 -8.17
N THR A 68 -9.39 5.99 -9.40
CA THR A 68 -10.70 6.48 -9.86
C THR A 68 -11.12 5.75 -11.13
N PRO A 69 -12.44 5.60 -11.42
CA PRO A 69 -12.93 4.74 -12.51
C PRO A 69 -12.44 5.10 -13.92
N ASN A 70 -12.02 6.36 -14.12
CA ASN A 70 -11.48 6.91 -15.37
C ASN A 70 -9.94 6.87 -15.47
N MET A 71 -9.21 6.42 -14.44
CA MET A 71 -7.78 6.19 -14.55
C MET A 71 -7.47 4.97 -15.42
N THR A 72 -6.43 5.06 -16.23
CA THR A 72 -5.97 3.96 -17.09
C THR A 72 -4.48 3.72 -16.89
N PHE A 73 -4.10 2.48 -16.56
CA PHE A 73 -2.71 2.04 -16.55
C PHE A 73 -2.30 1.58 -17.95
N THR A 74 -1.38 2.31 -18.57
CA THR A 74 -0.91 2.08 -19.94
C THR A 74 0.46 1.44 -19.91
N LYS A 75 0.62 0.27 -20.54
CA LYS A 75 1.92 -0.37 -20.76
C LYS A 75 2.61 0.37 -21.92
N THR A 76 3.82 0.89 -21.70
CA THR A 76 4.58 1.64 -22.73
C THR A 76 5.94 1.01 -23.06
N SER A 77 6.33 -0.05 -22.36
CA SER A 77 7.30 -1.04 -22.85
C SER A 77 7.02 -2.42 -22.24
N GLN A 78 7.80 -3.44 -22.61
CA GLN A 78 7.72 -4.80 -22.07
C GLN A 78 7.78 -4.84 -20.52
N LYS A 79 8.45 -3.87 -19.87
CA LYS A 79 8.64 -3.84 -18.41
C LYS A 79 8.32 -2.49 -17.76
N PHE A 80 7.69 -1.57 -18.50
CA PHE A 80 7.32 -0.25 -18.00
C PHE A 80 5.84 0.07 -18.30
N GLY A 81 5.16 0.65 -17.32
CA GLY A 81 3.80 1.17 -17.49
C GLY A 81 3.52 2.35 -16.59
N GLN A 82 2.49 3.13 -16.93
CA GLN A 82 2.23 4.46 -16.39
C GLN A 82 0.74 4.75 -16.22
N TRP A 83 0.39 5.65 -15.31
CA TRP A 83 -0.96 6.24 -15.22
C TRP A 83 -0.88 7.72 -14.84
N ALA A 84 -1.84 8.50 -15.32
CA ALA A 84 -2.02 9.88 -14.89
C ALA A 84 -2.85 9.95 -13.61
N ASP A 85 -2.44 10.79 -12.66
CA ASP A 85 -3.24 11.17 -11.51
C ASP A 85 -3.53 12.68 -11.57
N SER A 86 -4.74 13.01 -12.05
CA SER A 86 -5.22 14.38 -12.16
C SER A 86 -5.35 15.09 -10.81
N ARG A 87 -5.57 14.35 -9.71
CA ARG A 87 -5.67 14.91 -8.35
C ARG A 87 -4.30 15.26 -7.78
N ALA A 88 -3.26 14.53 -8.17
CA ALA A 88 -1.87 14.82 -7.83
C ALA A 88 -1.12 15.64 -8.92
N ASN A 89 -1.79 16.04 -10.02
CA ASN A 89 -1.23 16.75 -11.18
C ASN A 89 0.08 16.15 -11.73
N THR A 90 0.19 14.82 -11.68
CA THR A 90 1.40 14.07 -12.07
C THR A 90 1.06 12.82 -12.86
N VAL A 91 2.06 12.23 -13.49
CA VAL A 91 1.97 10.93 -14.16
C VAL A 91 3.01 10.03 -13.50
N TYR A 92 2.55 8.93 -12.91
CA TYR A 92 3.41 7.93 -12.28
C TYR A 92 3.83 6.89 -13.32
N GLY A 93 5.09 6.44 -13.25
CA GLY A 93 5.64 5.39 -14.08
C GLY A 93 6.33 4.32 -13.21
N LEU A 94 6.21 3.05 -13.59
CA LEU A 94 6.75 1.91 -12.85
C LEU A 94 7.59 1.02 -13.77
N GLY A 95 8.88 0.87 -13.43
CA GLY A 95 9.79 -0.08 -14.07
C GLY A 95 9.91 -1.37 -13.26
N PHE A 96 9.42 -2.49 -13.80
CA PHE A 96 9.40 -3.80 -13.16
C PHE A 96 10.62 -4.66 -13.55
N ALA A 97 10.92 -5.69 -12.75
CA ALA A 97 12.05 -6.59 -13.05
C ALA A 97 11.74 -7.51 -14.25
N THR A 98 10.50 -8.02 -14.33
CA THR A 98 10.01 -8.92 -15.38
C THR A 98 8.72 -8.42 -16.03
N GLU A 99 8.43 -8.89 -17.25
CA GLU A 99 7.17 -8.62 -17.95
C GLU A 99 5.96 -9.16 -17.18
N GLN A 100 6.10 -10.33 -16.56
CA GLN A 100 5.05 -10.95 -15.74
C GLN A 100 4.61 -10.05 -14.58
N GLN A 101 5.53 -9.30 -13.96
CA GLN A 101 5.21 -8.34 -12.90
C GLN A 101 4.43 -7.13 -13.44
N LEU A 102 4.81 -6.60 -14.62
CA LEU A 102 4.05 -5.53 -15.30
C LEU A 102 2.64 -6.02 -15.67
N HIS A 103 2.53 -7.25 -16.17
CA HIS A 103 1.25 -7.86 -16.50
C HIS A 103 0.38 -8.01 -15.25
N GLN A 104 0.90 -8.60 -14.17
CA GLN A 104 0.15 -8.79 -12.93
C GLN A 104 -0.30 -7.46 -12.32
N PHE A 105 0.57 -6.43 -12.31
CA PHE A 105 0.19 -5.09 -11.82
C PHE A 105 -0.90 -4.45 -12.68
N SER A 106 -0.84 -4.60 -14.01
CA SER A 106 -1.87 -4.14 -14.95
C SER A 106 -3.25 -4.75 -14.66
N GLU A 107 -3.32 -6.06 -14.44
CA GLU A 107 -4.61 -6.71 -14.18
C GLU A 107 -5.16 -6.34 -12.80
N ARG A 108 -4.30 -6.28 -11.76
CA ARG A 108 -4.70 -5.75 -10.45
C ARG A 108 -5.16 -4.28 -10.50
N PHE A 109 -4.60 -3.46 -11.39
CA PHE A 109 -5.08 -2.09 -11.61
C PHE A 109 -6.51 -2.08 -12.18
N LYS A 110 -6.82 -2.97 -13.14
CA LYS A 110 -8.19 -3.11 -13.68
C LYS A 110 -9.19 -3.54 -12.61
N GLU A 111 -8.85 -4.59 -11.85
CA GLU A 111 -9.68 -5.09 -10.74
C GLU A 111 -9.99 -3.99 -9.72
N VAL A 112 -8.94 -3.28 -9.26
CA VAL A 112 -9.08 -2.21 -8.27
C VAL A 112 -9.82 -1.00 -8.84
N LYS A 113 -9.73 -0.73 -10.15
CA LYS A 113 -10.51 0.31 -10.83
C LYS A 113 -12.01 -0.01 -10.83
N GLU A 114 -12.39 -1.25 -11.10
CA GLU A 114 -13.80 -1.68 -11.03
C GLU A 114 -14.32 -1.76 -9.60
N ALA A 115 -13.50 -2.19 -8.65
CA ALA A 115 -13.82 -2.11 -7.23
C ALA A 115 -14.03 -0.65 -6.77
N ALA A 116 -13.21 0.29 -7.27
CA ALA A 116 -13.38 1.72 -7.01
C ALA A 116 -14.63 2.31 -7.70
N ARG A 117 -15.08 1.76 -8.84
CA ARG A 117 -16.36 2.13 -9.46
C ARG A 117 -17.53 1.70 -8.58
N LEU A 118 -17.59 0.41 -8.22
CA LEU A 118 -18.63 -0.16 -7.35
C LEU A 118 -18.67 0.51 -5.96
N ALA A 119 -17.51 0.85 -5.39
CA ALA A 119 -17.42 1.59 -4.14
C ALA A 119 -18.08 2.98 -4.23
N ARG A 120 -17.84 3.73 -5.32
CA ARG A 120 -18.46 5.04 -5.55
C ARG A 120 -19.95 4.92 -5.84
N GLU A 121 -20.37 3.96 -6.64
CA GLU A 121 -21.79 3.69 -6.93
C GLU A 121 -22.56 3.37 -5.63
N LYS A 122 -22.05 2.46 -4.79
CA LYS A 122 -22.66 2.15 -3.48
C LYS A 122 -22.69 3.36 -2.52
N SER A 123 -21.71 4.25 -2.59
CA SER A 123 -21.73 5.53 -1.85
C SER A 123 -22.74 6.52 -2.43
N GLN A 124 -22.98 6.51 -3.74
CA GLN A 124 -23.91 7.39 -4.42
C GLN A 124 -25.37 6.92 -4.26
N GLU A 125 -25.67 5.63 -4.41
CA GLU A 125 -26.99 5.05 -4.07
C GLU A 125 -27.38 5.36 -2.62
N LYS A 126 -26.43 5.18 -1.67
CA LYS A 126 -26.65 5.54 -0.26
C LYS A 126 -26.88 7.04 -0.03
N PHE A 127 -26.41 7.90 -0.93
CA PHE A 127 -26.63 9.35 -0.86
C PHE A 127 -27.95 9.76 -1.53
N GLU A 128 -28.27 9.22 -2.71
CA GLU A 128 -29.52 9.49 -3.44
C GLU A 128 -30.75 8.97 -2.68
N LEU A 129 -30.65 7.79 -2.04
CA LEU A 129 -31.65 7.28 -1.10
C LEU A 129 -31.77 8.11 0.20
N SER A 130 -30.85 9.04 0.46
CA SER A 130 -30.88 9.94 1.63
C SER A 130 -31.34 11.36 1.30
N ASN A 131 -31.36 11.75 0.01
CA ASN A 131 -31.72 13.09 -0.46
C ASN A 131 -32.29 13.06 -1.89
N PRO A 132 -33.62 12.97 -2.06
CA PRO A 132 -34.27 13.14 -3.36
C PRO A 132 -34.36 14.64 -3.73
N GLY A 133 -33.21 15.29 -3.98
CA GLY A 133 -33.17 16.71 -4.32
C GLY A 133 -31.83 17.24 -4.83
N LEU A 134 -31.90 18.09 -5.86
CA LEU A 134 -30.84 18.96 -6.39
C LEU A 134 -29.62 18.26 -7.04
N SER A 135 -29.81 17.80 -8.28
CA SER A 135 -28.75 17.90 -9.29
C SER A 135 -28.70 19.34 -9.84
N ILE A 136 -27.50 19.93 -9.96
CA ILE A 136 -27.04 20.84 -11.04
C ILE A 136 -25.66 21.46 -10.70
N ALA A 137 -24.72 21.36 -11.67
CA ALA A 137 -23.53 22.19 -11.93
C ALA A 137 -22.44 22.49 -10.85
N ALA A 138 -21.24 22.73 -11.36
CA ALA A 138 -20.03 23.25 -10.70
C ALA A 138 -19.57 24.53 -11.50
N PRO A 139 -18.40 25.18 -11.30
CA PRO A 139 -17.28 24.88 -10.39
C PRO A 139 -16.57 26.08 -9.69
N GLN A 140 -15.71 25.73 -8.71
CA GLN A 140 -14.39 26.29 -8.33
C GLN A 140 -13.92 27.69 -8.80
N LEU A 141 -13.45 28.52 -7.84
CA LEU A 141 -12.09 29.12 -7.86
C LEU A 141 -11.78 29.94 -6.58
N SER A 142 -10.56 29.81 -6.02
CA SER A 142 -10.05 30.64 -4.91
C SER A 142 -8.52 30.82 -4.92
N GLN A 143 -8.09 32.09 -4.97
CA GLN A 143 -6.88 32.74 -4.40
C GLN A 143 -5.49 32.04 -4.39
N ASP A 144 -4.51 32.72 -4.98
CA ASP A 144 -3.06 32.63 -4.70
C ASP A 144 -2.68 33.21 -3.31
N LEU A 145 -1.46 32.88 -2.81
CA LEU A 145 -0.50 33.82 -2.18
C LEU A 145 0.87 33.16 -1.81
N SER A 146 1.97 33.77 -2.28
CA SER A 146 3.34 33.97 -1.70
C SER A 146 4.15 32.89 -0.93
N GLU A 147 5.47 32.73 -1.26
CA GLU A 147 6.66 33.24 -0.50
C GLU A 147 8.04 32.69 -0.99
N GLU A 148 9.19 33.19 -0.47
CA GLU A 148 10.56 33.09 -1.07
C GLU A 148 11.74 33.08 -0.01
N ARG A 149 12.97 32.58 -0.37
CA ARG A 149 14.34 32.76 0.28
C ARG A 149 14.79 31.90 1.51
N GLN A 150 16.00 32.07 2.12
CA GLN A 150 17.40 31.57 1.82
C GLN A 150 18.34 31.65 3.12
N THR A 151 19.66 31.25 3.17
CA THR A 151 20.57 31.04 4.39
C THR A 151 22.13 31.27 4.12
N PRO A 152 23.25 30.90 4.90
CA PRO A 152 23.53 30.23 6.22
C PRO A 152 24.70 30.79 7.22
N PRO A 153 25.97 30.27 7.52
CA PRO A 153 26.67 30.33 8.88
C PRO A 153 28.26 30.57 9.03
N MET A 154 28.91 30.61 10.25
CA MET A 154 30.32 30.06 10.62
C MET A 154 31.14 30.43 11.95
N LEU A 155 31.96 29.45 12.49
CA LEU A 155 33.32 29.40 13.22
C LEU A 155 33.65 29.64 14.77
N SER A 156 34.90 29.28 15.27
CA SER A 156 35.44 29.24 16.71
C SER A 156 37.02 29.03 16.89
N VAL A 157 37.69 29.20 18.08
CA VAL A 157 39.21 29.03 18.35
C VAL A 157 39.74 28.76 19.84
N ASN A 158 41.05 28.34 20.07
CA ASN A 158 41.74 27.61 21.24
C ASN A 158 42.77 28.42 22.16
N GLY A 159 43.71 27.98 23.09
CA GLY A 159 44.57 26.75 23.40
C GLY A 159 45.42 26.70 24.77
N PRO A 160 46.61 25.98 24.94
CA PRO A 160 47.19 25.38 26.23
C PRO A 160 48.67 25.72 26.76
N GLY A 161 49.31 24.97 27.73
CA GLY A 161 50.65 25.21 28.45
C GLY A 161 51.47 24.04 29.17
N GLU A 162 52.52 24.31 30.04
CA GLU A 162 53.66 23.43 30.60
C GLU A 162 54.27 23.87 32.02
N ASP A 163 55.32 23.35 32.75
CA ASP A 163 56.03 22.03 33.08
C ASP A 163 57.35 22.17 34.03
N LYS A 164 58.08 21.09 34.45
CA LYS A 164 59.50 20.91 35.07
C LYS A 164 59.70 20.91 36.66
N LEU A 165 60.80 20.50 37.41
CA LEU A 165 62.26 20.05 37.27
C LEU A 165 62.85 19.14 38.48
N PHE A 166 64.17 19.14 38.90
CA PHE A 166 64.90 18.04 39.71
C PHE A 166 66.16 18.37 40.63
N ARG A 167 66.47 17.54 41.67
CA ARG A 167 67.79 16.89 42.08
C ARG A 167 67.89 16.53 43.60
N SER A 168 68.60 15.46 43.97
CA SER A 168 68.88 15.02 45.37
C SER A 168 70.17 14.14 45.45
N LYS A 169 70.70 13.67 46.60
CA LYS A 169 70.29 13.83 48.02
C LYS A 169 71.46 14.31 48.93
N SER A 170 72.14 13.62 49.88
CA SER A 170 72.21 12.17 50.21
C SER A 170 72.50 11.77 51.68
N ALA A 171 73.25 12.54 52.49
CA ALA A 171 73.68 12.13 53.85
C ALA A 171 72.56 12.01 54.89
N ASP A 172 71.33 12.40 54.56
CA ASP A 172 70.18 12.38 55.46
C ASP A 172 69.65 10.97 55.76
N THR A 173 70.22 9.88 55.24
CA THR A 173 69.55 8.57 55.20
C THR A 173 69.09 8.02 56.56
N GLU A 174 69.90 8.14 57.61
CA GLU A 174 69.54 7.63 58.94
C GLU A 174 68.57 8.57 59.69
N LEU A 175 68.87 9.87 59.75
CA LEU A 175 67.98 10.89 60.35
C LEU A 175 66.63 10.99 59.63
N SER A 176 66.62 10.80 58.31
CA SER A 176 65.40 10.65 57.52
C SER A 176 64.65 9.40 57.95
N SER A 177 65.30 8.25 58.14
CA SER A 177 64.63 6.99 58.49
C SER A 177 63.89 7.04 59.84
N GLU A 178 64.44 7.69 60.86
CA GLU A 178 63.77 7.83 62.16
C GLU A 178 62.63 8.86 62.08
N LYS A 179 62.84 9.97 61.35
CA LYS A 179 61.79 10.93 61.03
C LYS A 179 60.67 10.30 60.19
N GLU A 180 60.99 9.34 59.33
CA GLU A 180 60.05 8.53 58.55
C GLU A 180 59.22 7.62 59.46
N ARG A 181 59.85 6.94 60.45
CA ARG A 181 59.15 6.09 61.43
C ARG A 181 58.17 6.89 62.27
N VAL A 182 58.59 8.02 62.84
CA VAL A 182 57.73 8.87 63.68
C VAL A 182 56.61 9.50 62.83
N ARG A 183 56.92 10.00 61.62
CA ARG A 183 55.91 10.45 60.65
C ARG A 183 54.91 9.34 60.34
N LYS A 184 55.39 8.13 60.06
CA LYS A 184 54.58 6.96 59.72
C LYS A 184 53.65 6.58 60.87
N MET A 185 54.13 6.51 62.12
CA MET A 185 53.28 6.23 63.28
C MET A 185 52.19 7.29 63.49
N LEU A 186 52.51 8.58 63.31
CA LEU A 186 51.53 9.67 63.38
C LEU A 186 50.52 9.61 62.22
N SER A 187 50.97 9.26 61.02
CA SER A 187 50.10 9.01 59.87
C SER A 187 49.20 7.79 60.08
N GLU A 188 49.70 6.68 60.61
CA GLU A 188 48.93 5.47 60.85
C GLU A 188 47.88 5.68 61.97
N GLY A 189 48.21 6.46 63.01
CA GLY A 189 47.23 6.92 64.00
C GLY A 189 46.14 7.79 63.38
N SER A 190 46.52 8.82 62.61
CA SER A 190 45.58 9.72 61.93
C SER A 190 44.73 9.02 60.86
N ILE A 191 45.26 8.00 60.18
CA ILE A 191 44.49 7.15 59.26
C ILE A 191 43.47 6.28 60.01
N CYS A 192 43.82 5.77 61.20
CA CYS A 192 42.88 5.04 62.05
C CYS A 192 41.72 5.94 62.52
N GLU A 193 42.05 7.15 62.97
CA GLU A 193 41.09 8.18 63.38
C GLU A 193 40.17 8.59 62.22
N MET A 194 40.73 8.93 61.05
CA MET A 194 39.97 9.27 59.84
C MET A 194 39.09 8.12 59.33
N ASN A 195 39.52 6.86 59.47
CA ASN A 195 38.70 5.70 59.12
C ASN A 195 37.49 5.55 60.07
N LEU A 196 37.69 5.78 61.37
CA LEU A 196 36.60 5.74 62.36
C LEU A 196 35.64 6.92 62.20
N GLU A 197 36.13 8.12 61.86
CA GLU A 197 35.28 9.27 61.51
C GLU A 197 34.45 9.00 60.24
N ALA A 198 35.05 8.38 59.22
CA ALA A 198 34.35 7.98 58.00
C ALA A 198 33.27 6.91 58.29
N GLU A 199 33.59 5.89 59.09
CA GLU A 199 32.62 4.87 59.51
C GLU A 199 31.47 5.52 60.30
N LEU A 200 31.77 6.38 61.28
CA LEU A 200 30.79 7.13 62.05
C LEU A 200 29.89 8.01 61.17
N PHE A 201 30.44 8.68 60.16
CA PHE A 201 29.66 9.45 59.20
C PHE A 201 28.73 8.57 58.34
N THR A 202 29.21 7.42 57.86
CA THR A 202 28.35 6.47 57.11
C THR A 202 27.26 5.83 57.99
N LEU A 203 27.54 5.61 59.27
CA LEU A 203 26.54 5.17 60.24
C LEU A 203 25.51 6.26 60.54
N GLN A 204 25.91 7.54 60.60
CA GLN A 204 24.99 8.67 60.73
C GLN A 204 24.08 8.83 59.50
N ASP A 205 24.63 8.76 58.28
CA ASP A 205 23.87 8.78 57.02
C ASP A 205 22.89 7.58 56.91
N SER A 206 23.34 6.38 57.29
CA SER A 206 22.49 5.19 57.37
C SER A 206 21.35 5.35 58.38
N ASN A 207 21.64 5.89 59.57
CA ASN A 207 20.63 6.16 60.60
C ASN A 207 19.63 7.24 60.15
N ALA A 208 20.09 8.31 59.50
CA ALA A 208 19.22 9.33 58.92
C ALA A 208 18.26 8.74 57.86
N LYS A 209 18.75 7.81 57.03
CA LYS A 209 17.92 7.07 56.05
C LYS A 209 16.89 6.15 56.73
N LEU A 210 17.27 5.47 57.83
CA LEU A 210 16.33 4.66 58.62
C LEU A 210 15.25 5.51 59.30
N VAL A 211 15.60 6.69 59.84
CA VAL A 211 14.64 7.63 60.41
C VAL A 211 13.69 8.17 59.34
N ALA A 212 14.18 8.52 58.15
CA ALA A 212 13.35 8.94 57.02
C ALA A 212 12.38 7.83 56.58
N ALA A 213 12.86 6.60 56.42
CA ALA A 213 12.02 5.45 56.07
C ALA A 213 10.96 5.14 57.15
N LEU A 214 11.28 5.33 58.44
CA LEU A 214 10.32 5.17 59.54
C LEU A 214 9.25 6.27 59.54
N GLN A 215 9.61 7.51 59.21
CA GLN A 215 8.65 8.62 59.03
C GLN A 215 7.75 8.37 57.81
N GLU A 216 8.29 7.90 56.69
CA GLU A 216 7.52 7.55 55.49
C GLU A 216 6.57 6.38 55.77
N ALA A 217 7.03 5.32 56.43
CA ALA A 217 6.19 4.21 56.87
C ALA A 217 5.04 4.66 57.80
N SER A 218 5.33 5.58 58.72
CA SER A 218 4.33 6.17 59.62
C SER A 218 3.29 7.00 58.86
N ALA A 219 3.71 7.84 57.92
CA ALA A 219 2.82 8.61 57.05
C ALA A 219 1.93 7.71 56.18
N ASN A 220 2.50 6.63 55.63
CA ASN A 220 1.76 5.62 54.88
C ASN A 220 0.71 4.93 55.75
N VAL A 221 1.02 4.55 57.00
CA VAL A 221 0.03 3.98 57.94
C VAL A 221 -1.13 4.94 58.20
N GLU A 222 -0.88 6.24 58.38
CA GLU A 222 -1.95 7.23 58.54
C GLU A 222 -2.76 7.45 57.25
N GLN A 223 -2.15 7.29 56.06
CA GLN A 223 -2.89 7.30 54.80
C GLN A 223 -3.79 6.07 54.65
N TRP A 224 -3.30 4.86 54.99
CA TRP A 224 -4.11 3.63 54.98
C TRP A 224 -5.27 3.70 55.97
N LYS A 225 -5.07 4.26 57.17
CA LYS A 225 -6.15 4.52 58.14
C LYS A 225 -7.24 5.43 57.56
N LYS A 226 -6.86 6.52 56.90
CA LYS A 226 -7.81 7.45 56.24
C LYS A 226 -8.58 6.79 55.11
N GLN A 227 -7.93 5.96 54.30
CA GLN A 227 -8.60 5.18 53.26
C GLN A 227 -9.57 4.14 53.86
N LEU A 228 -9.16 3.42 54.92
CA LEU A 228 -10.03 2.47 55.60
C LEU A 228 -11.28 3.14 56.18
N ALA A 229 -11.14 4.31 56.82
CA ALA A 229 -12.27 5.08 57.32
C ALA A 229 -13.22 5.55 56.19
N ALA A 230 -12.68 5.97 55.05
CA ALA A 230 -13.49 6.34 53.88
C ALA A 230 -14.25 5.12 53.31
N TYR A 231 -13.61 3.95 53.22
CA TYR A 231 -14.29 2.71 52.81
C TYR A 231 -15.34 2.24 53.83
N GLN A 232 -15.13 2.44 55.14
CA GLN A 232 -16.13 2.15 56.16
C GLN A 232 -17.39 3.01 55.98
N VAL A 233 -17.22 4.33 55.84
CA VAL A 233 -18.34 5.27 55.59
C VAL A 233 -19.08 4.92 54.29
N GLU A 234 -18.38 4.60 53.20
CA GLU A 234 -19.02 4.19 51.94
C GLU A 234 -19.74 2.83 52.09
N THR A 235 -19.21 1.90 52.89
CA THR A 235 -19.86 0.60 53.17
C THR A 235 -21.08 0.76 54.09
N GLU A 236 -21.14 1.80 54.92
CA GLU A 236 -22.33 2.19 55.67
C GLU A 236 -23.37 2.85 54.75
N ARG A 237 -22.96 3.86 53.96
CA ARG A 237 -23.81 4.52 52.96
C ARG A 237 -24.45 3.55 51.97
N LEU A 238 -23.70 2.53 51.51
CA LEU A 238 -24.22 1.48 50.62
C LEU A 238 -25.17 0.51 51.33
N ARG A 239 -24.98 0.23 52.64
CA ARG A 239 -25.93 -0.58 53.42
C ARG A 239 -27.23 0.17 53.68
N ASP A 240 -27.16 1.46 53.99
CA ASP A 240 -28.35 2.32 54.12
C ASP A 240 -29.12 2.39 52.79
N GLN A 241 -28.41 2.57 51.67
CA GLN A 241 -29.01 2.57 50.33
C GLN A 241 -29.64 1.22 49.94
N VAL A 242 -29.05 0.09 50.36
CA VAL A 242 -29.67 -1.24 50.18
C VAL A 242 -30.92 -1.39 51.04
N ALA A 243 -30.88 -0.98 52.32
CA ALA A 243 -32.06 -1.03 53.19
C ALA A 243 -33.21 -0.14 52.70
N GLU A 244 -32.89 1.02 52.11
CA GLU A 244 -33.88 1.89 51.46
C GLU A 244 -34.50 1.21 50.22
N LEU A 245 -33.67 0.58 49.37
CA LEU A 245 -34.14 -0.15 48.19
C LEU A 245 -34.94 -1.42 48.54
N GLU A 246 -34.61 -2.11 49.63
CA GLU A 246 -35.40 -3.24 50.16
C GLU A 246 -36.76 -2.76 50.70
N ALA A 247 -36.81 -1.61 51.38
CA ALA A 247 -38.07 -1.01 51.83
C ALA A 247 -38.94 -0.54 50.65
N GLN A 248 -38.34 0.03 49.60
CA GLN A 248 -39.03 0.38 48.35
C GLN A 248 -39.48 -0.87 47.57
N GLY A 249 -38.68 -1.93 47.58
CA GLY A 249 -38.96 -3.22 46.94
C GLY A 249 -40.19 -3.96 47.48
N GLY A 250 -40.67 -3.59 48.67
CA GLY A 250 -41.96 -4.03 49.19
C GLY A 250 -43.19 -3.53 48.42
N GLN A 251 -43.04 -2.57 47.49
CA GLN A 251 -44.11 -2.10 46.61
C GLN A 251 -44.06 -2.80 45.24
N GLN A 252 -44.81 -3.90 45.13
CA GLN A 252 -44.90 -4.81 43.98
C GLN A 252 -45.59 -4.18 42.73
N GLY A 253 -45.12 -3.02 42.25
CA GLY A 253 -45.72 -2.29 41.12
C GLY A 253 -44.80 -2.06 39.91
N SER A 254 -43.47 -2.03 40.11
CA SER A 254 -42.50 -1.70 39.03
C SER A 254 -41.94 -2.92 38.28
N SER A 255 -42.03 -4.12 38.87
CA SER A 255 -41.34 -5.31 38.38
C SER A 255 -42.06 -6.03 37.24
N ASP A 256 -43.37 -5.85 37.07
CA ASP A 256 -44.10 -6.49 35.97
C ASP A 256 -44.06 -5.66 34.68
N SER A 257 -44.09 -4.32 34.72
CA SER A 257 -43.99 -3.51 33.48
C SER A 257 -42.65 -3.72 32.76
N THR A 258 -41.54 -3.71 33.51
CA THR A 258 -40.20 -3.97 32.98
C THR A 258 -40.04 -5.40 32.44
N LYS A 259 -40.81 -6.35 32.96
CA LYS A 259 -40.87 -7.74 32.48
C LYS A 259 -41.74 -7.87 31.23
N GLU A 260 -42.85 -7.15 31.14
CA GLU A 260 -43.67 -7.03 29.93
C GLU A 260 -42.87 -6.40 28.78
N GLU A 261 -42.19 -5.27 29.04
CA GLU A 261 -41.25 -4.60 28.12
C GLU A 261 -40.16 -5.57 27.61
N LEU A 262 -39.53 -6.35 28.50
CA LEU A 262 -38.55 -7.37 28.12
C LEU A 262 -39.16 -8.47 27.24
N THR A 263 -40.38 -8.94 27.54
CA THR A 263 -41.04 -9.95 26.69
C THR A 263 -41.47 -9.39 25.34
N GLN A 264 -41.88 -8.12 25.26
CA GLN A 264 -42.19 -7.47 23.98
C GLN A 264 -40.91 -7.29 23.14
N SER A 265 -39.82 -6.80 23.74
CA SER A 265 -38.54 -6.65 23.05
C SER A 265 -38.00 -8.00 22.54
N LEU A 266 -38.22 -9.08 23.29
CA LEU A 266 -37.86 -10.43 22.88
C LEU A 266 -38.70 -10.91 21.67
N GLN A 267 -40.02 -10.65 21.66
CA GLN A 267 -40.87 -10.96 20.51
C GLN A 267 -40.51 -10.14 19.26
N GLU A 268 -40.15 -8.87 19.42
CA GLU A 268 -39.67 -8.01 18.33
C GLU A 268 -38.33 -8.53 17.76
N LEU A 269 -37.41 -8.99 18.62
CA LEU A 269 -36.17 -9.64 18.22
C LEU A 269 -36.40 -10.98 17.50
N GLU A 270 -37.35 -11.81 17.97
CA GLU A 270 -37.73 -13.06 17.29
C GLU A 270 -38.38 -12.82 15.91
N ALA A 271 -39.18 -11.76 15.78
CA ALA A 271 -39.77 -11.36 14.51
C ALA A 271 -38.70 -10.87 13.52
N LEU A 272 -37.76 -10.03 13.98
CA LEU A 272 -36.64 -9.56 13.18
C LEU A 272 -35.71 -10.71 12.74
N LEU A 273 -35.43 -11.66 13.64
CA LEU A 273 -34.64 -12.85 13.33
C LEU A 273 -35.28 -13.66 12.19
N ARG A 274 -36.60 -13.89 12.28
CA ARG A 274 -37.38 -14.60 11.25
C ARG A 274 -37.33 -13.89 9.90
N GLU A 275 -37.47 -12.57 9.88
CA GLU A 275 -37.32 -11.76 8.65
C GLU A 275 -35.91 -11.92 8.04
N LYS A 276 -34.86 -11.94 8.88
CA LYS A 276 -33.48 -12.16 8.41
C LYS A 276 -33.26 -13.58 7.89
N ASP A 277 -33.86 -14.61 8.50
CA ASP A 277 -33.79 -16.00 8.01
C ASP A 277 -34.53 -16.18 6.67
N GLU A 278 -35.68 -15.52 6.48
CA GLU A 278 -36.39 -15.47 5.20
C GLU A 278 -35.57 -14.72 4.13
N GLU A 279 -34.95 -13.58 4.47
CA GLU A 279 -34.02 -12.87 3.60
C GLU A 279 -32.82 -13.76 3.20
N ILE A 280 -32.24 -14.49 4.15
CA ILE A 280 -31.15 -15.45 3.91
C ILE A 280 -31.60 -16.55 2.95
N CYS A 281 -32.80 -17.11 3.11
CA CYS A 281 -33.33 -18.11 2.18
C CYS A 281 -33.52 -17.56 0.76
N ILE A 282 -34.05 -16.33 0.63
CA ILE A 282 -34.17 -15.62 -0.65
C ILE A 282 -32.78 -15.39 -1.27
N LEU A 283 -31.80 -14.94 -0.49
CA LEU A 283 -30.43 -14.72 -0.95
C LEU A 283 -29.73 -16.03 -1.37
N GLN A 284 -29.96 -17.14 -0.67
CA GLN A 284 -29.47 -18.47 -1.06
C GLN A 284 -30.07 -18.93 -2.39
N SER A 285 -31.38 -18.76 -2.60
CA SER A 285 -32.03 -19.09 -3.87
C SER A 285 -31.45 -18.25 -5.04
N LYS A 286 -31.31 -16.93 -4.85
CA LYS A 286 -30.68 -16.01 -5.82
C LYS A 286 -29.24 -16.41 -6.14
N LYS A 287 -28.43 -16.75 -5.12
CA LYS A 287 -27.06 -17.26 -5.28
C LYS A 287 -27.00 -18.53 -6.12
N SER A 288 -27.94 -19.46 -5.94
CA SER A 288 -28.03 -20.66 -6.78
C SER A 288 -28.39 -20.36 -8.24
N GLY A 289 -29.18 -19.30 -8.48
CA GLY A 289 -29.49 -18.80 -9.83
C GLY A 289 -28.26 -18.20 -10.52
N VAL A 290 -27.51 -17.34 -9.81
CA VAL A 290 -26.24 -16.77 -10.31
C VAL A 290 -25.25 -17.88 -10.69
N GLN A 291 -25.10 -18.92 -9.87
CA GLN A 291 -24.23 -20.07 -10.15
C GLN A 291 -24.66 -20.92 -11.37
N LYS A 292 -25.92 -20.84 -11.82
CA LYS A 292 -26.37 -21.46 -13.09
C LYS A 292 -25.98 -20.58 -14.28
N LEU A 293 -26.30 -19.29 -14.21
CA LEU A 293 -25.95 -18.31 -15.24
C LEU A 293 -24.43 -18.21 -15.46
N GLU A 294 -23.64 -18.36 -14.41
CA GLU A 294 -22.17 -18.40 -14.48
C GLU A 294 -21.67 -19.61 -15.28
N LYS A 295 -22.24 -20.81 -15.06
CA LYS A 295 -21.94 -22.02 -15.85
C LYS A 295 -22.40 -21.91 -17.30
N GLU A 296 -23.59 -21.36 -17.53
CA GLU A 296 -24.11 -21.11 -18.89
C GLU A 296 -23.18 -20.13 -19.65
N ARG A 297 -22.66 -19.11 -18.97
CA ARG A 297 -21.65 -18.19 -19.50
C ARG A 297 -20.32 -18.88 -19.79
N GLU A 298 -19.82 -19.76 -18.91
CA GLU A 298 -18.61 -20.56 -19.15
C GLU A 298 -18.76 -21.54 -20.32
N GLU A 299 -19.95 -22.11 -20.52
CA GLU A 299 -20.24 -22.91 -21.72
C GLU A 299 -20.33 -22.07 -22.99
N ALA A 300 -20.97 -20.89 -22.93
CA ALA A 300 -21.03 -19.96 -24.06
C ALA A 300 -19.63 -19.51 -24.51
N ILE A 301 -18.73 -19.20 -23.55
CA ILE A 301 -17.33 -18.86 -23.83
C ILE A 301 -16.59 -20.04 -24.49
N ARG A 302 -16.75 -21.26 -23.98
CA ARG A 302 -16.12 -22.46 -24.58
C ARG A 302 -16.66 -22.77 -25.98
N ARG A 303 -17.95 -22.54 -26.23
CA ARG A 303 -18.56 -22.66 -27.57
C ARG A 303 -18.01 -21.61 -28.53
N LEU A 304 -17.89 -20.35 -28.08
CA LEU A 304 -17.32 -19.25 -28.86
C LEU A 304 -15.86 -19.55 -29.26
N GLN A 305 -15.01 -19.92 -28.30
CA GLN A 305 -13.60 -20.27 -28.54
C GLN A 305 -13.42 -21.41 -29.55
N HIS A 306 -14.33 -22.39 -29.56
CA HIS A 306 -14.30 -23.47 -30.55
C HIS A 306 -14.67 -22.97 -31.97
N VAL A 307 -15.63 -22.05 -32.07
CA VAL A 307 -16.00 -21.41 -33.36
C VAL A 307 -14.91 -20.48 -33.85
N GLU A 308 -14.29 -19.68 -32.98
CA GLU A 308 -13.15 -18.82 -33.31
C GLU A 308 -11.98 -19.64 -33.87
N MET A 309 -11.59 -20.72 -33.18
CA MET A 309 -10.55 -21.65 -33.65
C MET A 309 -10.89 -22.30 -35.00
N ARG A 310 -12.17 -22.66 -35.21
CA ARG A 310 -12.63 -23.23 -36.49
C ARG A 310 -12.61 -22.19 -37.61
N ASN A 311 -12.97 -20.94 -37.34
CA ASN A 311 -12.91 -19.86 -38.33
C ASN A 311 -11.45 -19.58 -38.73
N MET A 312 -10.52 -19.48 -37.79
CA MET A 312 -9.09 -19.31 -38.09
C MET A 312 -8.54 -20.40 -39.02
N GLU A 313 -8.92 -21.66 -38.80
CA GLU A 313 -8.49 -22.77 -39.66
C GLU A 313 -9.17 -22.74 -41.04
N LEU A 314 -10.42 -22.26 -41.14
CA LEU A 314 -11.08 -22.04 -42.44
C LEU A 314 -10.46 -20.87 -43.20
N GLU A 315 -10.16 -19.75 -42.54
CA GLU A 315 -9.45 -18.60 -43.11
C GLU A 315 -8.08 -19.02 -43.67
N ARG A 316 -7.32 -19.80 -42.90
CA ARG A 316 -6.03 -20.38 -43.33
C ARG A 316 -6.16 -21.37 -44.49
N GLN A 317 -7.30 -22.06 -44.63
CA GLN A 317 -7.59 -22.92 -45.78
C GLN A 317 -7.97 -22.11 -47.03
N VAL A 318 -8.73 -21.01 -46.86
CA VAL A 318 -9.04 -20.06 -47.95
C VAL A 318 -7.77 -19.39 -48.45
N GLU A 319 -6.93 -18.85 -47.58
CA GLU A 319 -5.66 -18.21 -47.96
C GLU A 319 -4.77 -19.18 -48.77
N LYS A 320 -4.66 -20.44 -48.33
CA LYS A 320 -3.90 -21.46 -49.08
C LYS A 320 -4.52 -21.76 -50.45
N ALA A 321 -5.85 -21.78 -50.57
CA ALA A 321 -6.54 -21.99 -51.84
C ALA A 321 -6.33 -20.79 -52.79
N GLU A 322 -6.39 -19.57 -52.28
CA GLU A 322 -6.11 -18.33 -53.03
C GLU A 322 -4.66 -18.28 -53.52
N GLN A 323 -3.68 -18.59 -52.67
CA GLN A 323 -2.27 -18.72 -53.06
C GLN A 323 -2.08 -19.76 -54.18
N THR A 324 -2.76 -20.91 -54.08
CA THR A 324 -2.69 -21.98 -55.09
C THR A 324 -3.32 -21.54 -56.42
N LEU A 325 -4.46 -20.84 -56.37
CA LEU A 325 -5.13 -20.28 -57.54
C LEU A 325 -4.28 -19.20 -58.22
N ALA A 326 -3.67 -18.30 -57.45
CA ALA A 326 -2.79 -17.26 -57.96
C ALA A 326 -1.56 -17.84 -58.68
N ALA A 327 -0.93 -18.87 -58.11
CA ALA A 327 0.18 -19.57 -58.76
C ALA A 327 -0.24 -20.24 -60.08
N SER A 328 -1.42 -20.87 -60.12
CA SER A 328 -1.96 -21.48 -61.34
C SER A 328 -2.34 -20.45 -62.41
N LEU A 329 -2.83 -19.27 -62.03
CA LEU A 329 -3.11 -18.17 -62.95
C LEU A 329 -1.81 -17.55 -63.52
N GLU A 330 -0.74 -17.44 -62.72
CA GLU A 330 0.56 -16.99 -63.21
C GLU A 330 1.19 -18.02 -64.15
N GLU A 331 1.14 -19.31 -63.82
CA GLU A 331 1.58 -20.40 -64.71
C GLU A 331 0.80 -20.42 -66.03
N ARG A 332 -0.52 -20.24 -65.97
CA ARG A 332 -1.35 -20.07 -67.16
C ARG A 332 -0.90 -18.88 -67.99
N SER A 333 -0.71 -17.69 -67.39
CA SER A 333 -0.25 -16.49 -68.08
C SER A 333 1.13 -16.67 -68.72
N ARG A 334 2.04 -17.40 -68.05
CA ARG A 334 3.33 -17.83 -68.61
C ARG A 334 3.11 -18.69 -69.85
N THR A 335 2.30 -19.75 -69.79
CA THR A 335 2.04 -20.62 -70.96
C THR A 335 1.33 -19.91 -72.11
N GLU A 336 0.37 -19.02 -71.85
CA GLU A 336 -0.28 -18.19 -72.88
C GLU A 336 0.74 -17.26 -73.58
N SER A 337 1.69 -16.70 -72.82
CA SER A 337 2.80 -15.90 -73.36
C SER A 337 3.79 -16.73 -74.19
N GLU A 338 3.97 -18.01 -73.87
CA GLU A 338 4.81 -18.92 -74.67
C GLU A 338 4.11 -19.33 -75.97
N VAL A 339 2.80 -19.60 -75.91
CA VAL A 339 1.99 -19.90 -77.10
C VAL A 339 1.96 -18.71 -78.06
N GLN A 340 1.78 -17.48 -77.57
CA GLN A 340 1.85 -16.29 -78.41
C GLN A 340 3.21 -16.16 -79.11
N ARG A 341 4.31 -16.34 -78.38
CA ARG A 341 5.68 -16.32 -78.94
C ARG A 341 5.89 -17.37 -80.04
N VAL A 342 5.24 -18.53 -79.94
CA VAL A 342 5.27 -19.57 -80.97
C VAL A 342 4.41 -19.17 -82.19
N ILE A 343 3.26 -18.54 -81.99
CA ILE A 343 2.44 -17.97 -83.07
C ILE A 343 3.23 -16.91 -83.85
N ASP A 344 3.87 -15.95 -83.16
CA ASP A 344 4.68 -14.90 -83.78
C ASP A 344 5.79 -15.47 -84.68
N VAL A 345 6.44 -16.56 -84.24
CA VAL A 345 7.48 -17.27 -85.00
C VAL A 345 6.90 -18.02 -86.20
N LEU A 346 5.70 -18.61 -86.06
CA LEU A 346 5.02 -19.29 -87.16
C LEU A 346 4.56 -18.30 -88.24
N ASP A 347 4.05 -17.12 -87.87
CA ASP A 347 3.65 -16.09 -88.83
C ASP A 347 4.83 -15.59 -89.67
N VAL A 348 6.00 -15.38 -89.05
CA VAL A 348 7.25 -15.07 -89.79
C VAL A 348 7.62 -16.21 -90.74
N LYS A 349 7.50 -17.48 -90.33
CA LYS A 349 7.79 -18.62 -91.22
C LYS A 349 6.77 -18.80 -92.34
N ILE A 350 5.52 -18.45 -92.12
CA ILE A 350 4.48 -18.41 -93.16
C ILE A 350 4.77 -17.27 -94.15
N PHE A 351 5.28 -16.12 -93.69
CA PHE A 351 5.73 -15.04 -94.57
C PHE A 351 6.93 -15.49 -95.44
N ASP A 352 7.99 -16.04 -94.83
CA ASP A 352 9.17 -16.57 -95.53
C ASP A 352 8.78 -17.55 -96.65
N LEU A 353 7.88 -18.50 -96.33
CA LEU A 353 7.41 -19.52 -97.29
C LEU A 353 6.55 -18.92 -98.41
N ASN A 354 5.78 -17.87 -98.14
CA ASN A 354 5.01 -17.18 -99.18
C ASN A 354 5.90 -16.37 -100.12
N ASP A 355 6.96 -15.73 -99.64
CA ASP A 355 7.92 -15.04 -100.51
C ASP A 355 8.74 -16.03 -101.35
N LEU A 356 9.20 -17.13 -100.75
CA LEU A 356 9.86 -18.22 -101.49
C LEU A 356 8.94 -18.79 -102.59
N ARG A 357 7.65 -19.00 -102.31
CA ARG A 357 6.66 -19.44 -103.31
C ARG A 357 6.49 -18.42 -104.45
N GLN A 358 6.43 -17.12 -104.14
CA GLN A 358 6.37 -16.07 -105.16
C GLN A 358 7.64 -16.00 -106.01
N SER A 359 8.81 -16.14 -105.40
CA SER A 359 10.11 -16.14 -106.07
C SER A 359 10.28 -17.36 -106.98
N LEU A 360 9.79 -18.53 -106.58
CA LEU A 360 9.72 -19.72 -107.44
C LEU A 360 8.73 -19.55 -108.60
N ALA A 361 7.55 -18.96 -108.38
CA ALA A 361 6.59 -18.69 -109.46
C ALA A 361 7.18 -17.77 -110.55
N LYS A 362 7.83 -16.66 -110.15
CA LYS A 362 8.54 -15.74 -111.06
C LYS A 362 9.70 -16.39 -111.84
N LEU A 363 10.20 -17.55 -111.41
CA LEU A 363 11.22 -18.32 -112.09
C LEU A 363 10.64 -19.31 -113.11
N VAL A 364 9.37 -19.71 -112.95
CA VAL A 364 8.63 -20.60 -113.86
C VAL A 364 7.89 -19.82 -114.96
N GLU A 365 7.66 -18.53 -114.79
CA GLU A 365 7.14 -17.60 -115.80
C GLU A 365 8.22 -17.11 -116.82
N LYS A 366 9.37 -17.80 -116.90
CA LYS A 366 10.51 -17.50 -117.80
C LYS A 366 10.91 -18.70 -118.65
#